data_AF-A0A1G5Q8P3-F1
#
_entry.id   AF-A0A1G5Q8P3-F1
#
_cell.length_a   1.000
_cell.length_b   1.000
_cell.length_c   1.000
_cell.angle_alpha   90.00
_cell.angle_beta   90.00
_cell.angle_gamma   90.00
#
_symmetry.space_group_name_H-M   'P 1'
#
loop_
_entity.id
_entity.type
_entity.pdbx_description
1 polymer ?
#
loop_
_entity_poly.entity_id
_entity_poly.type
_entity_poly.pdbx_seq_one_letter_code
_entity_poly.pdbx_strand_id
1 'polypeptide(L)'
;MPDVTIVYWRDIPAQVIVGKGRRGSKRQLEERFEQAIDRAAMKVNAKDADAYLAEWRKAEPYSVEGDASEIAEAEAQRLEHEFDQERLKALIANDGWA
;
A
#
# COMPACT_ATOMS: atom_id res chain seq x y z
N MET A 1 14.50 -16.95 1.31
CA MET A 1 13.63 -16.05 0.54
C MET A 1 12.48 -15.63 1.43
N PRO A 2 12.45 -14.39 1.94
CA PRO A 2 11.27 -13.87 2.63
C PRO A 2 10.10 -13.64 1.66
N ASP A 3 8.87 -13.77 2.18
CA ASP A 3 7.66 -13.39 1.44
C ASP A 3 7.45 -11.88 1.51
N VAL A 4 7.18 -11.26 0.37
CA VAL A 4 6.75 -9.87 0.24
C VAL A 4 5.23 -9.83 0.25
N THR A 5 4.66 -8.94 1.03
CA THR A 5 3.23 -8.66 1.09
C THR A 5 3.02 -7.16 1.01
N ILE A 6 2.25 -6.73 0.02
CA ILE A 6 1.86 -5.32 -0.11
C ILE A 6 0.49 -5.14 0.53
N VAL A 7 0.39 -4.12 1.38
CA VAL A 7 -0.85 -3.69 2.02
C VAL A 7 -1.46 -2.57 1.18
N TYR A 8 -2.74 -2.71 0.87
CA TYR A 8 -3.52 -1.72 0.14
C TYR A 8 -4.71 -1.27 0.96
N TRP A 9 -5.13 -0.04 0.74
CA TRP A 9 -6.51 0.38 0.95
C TRP A 9 -7.17 0.44 -0.43
N ARG A 10 -8.19 -0.40 -0.67
CA ARG A 10 -8.70 -0.65 -2.03
C ARG A 10 -7.55 -0.95 -3.00
N ASP A 11 -7.32 -0.11 -4.01
CA ASP A 11 -6.22 -0.27 -4.97
C ASP A 11 -5.06 0.73 -4.78
N ILE A 12 -5.07 1.51 -3.69
CA ILE A 12 -3.96 2.40 -3.33
C ILE A 12 -3.01 1.67 -2.36
N PRO A 13 -1.73 1.44 -2.73
CA PRO A 13 -0.78 0.77 -1.84
C PRO A 13 -0.37 1.70 -0.68
N ALA A 14 -0.10 1.13 0.49
CA ALA A 14 0.26 1.89 1.68
C ALA A 14 1.58 1.42 2.32
N GLN A 15 1.85 0.12 2.25
CA GLN A 15 3.02 -0.46 2.93
C GLN A 15 3.47 -1.75 2.26
N VAL A 16 4.78 -1.98 2.28
CA VAL A 16 5.42 -3.26 1.97
C VAL A 16 5.82 -3.94 3.29
N ILE A 17 5.51 -5.22 3.42
CA ILE A 17 5.93 -6.10 4.52
C ILE A 17 6.75 -7.24 3.91
N VAL A 18 7.96 -7.47 4.42
CA VAL A 18 8.84 -8.54 3.94
C VAL A 18 9.18 -9.47 5.09
N GLY A 19 8.81 -10.75 4.97
CA GLY A 19 9.01 -11.75 6.01
C GLY A 19 8.06 -11.60 7.21
N LYS A 20 8.36 -12.34 8.30
CA LYS A 20 7.51 -12.41 9.50
C LYS A 20 8.33 -12.33 10.78
N GLY A 21 7.69 -11.90 11.88
CA GLY A 21 8.28 -11.84 13.21
C GLY A 21 9.44 -10.85 13.31
N ARG A 22 10.39 -11.10 14.23
CA ARG A 22 11.51 -10.19 14.53
C ARG A 22 12.50 -9.96 13.38
N ARG A 23 12.47 -10.79 12.34
CA ARG A 23 13.32 -10.64 11.15
C ARG A 23 12.57 -10.03 9.97
N GLY A 24 11.29 -9.70 10.15
CA GLY A 24 10.51 -9.05 9.11
C GLY A 24 10.88 -7.58 9.00
N SER A 25 10.90 -7.07 7.77
CA SER A 25 11.00 -5.64 7.48
C SER A 25 9.63 -5.08 7.11
N LYS A 26 9.39 -3.82 7.44
CA LYS A 26 8.18 -3.10 7.05
C LYS A 26 8.56 -1.72 6.57
N ARG A 27 8.03 -1.33 5.41
CA ARG A 27 8.27 -0.01 4.81
C ARG A 27 6.94 0.60 4.41
N GLN A 28 6.54 1.68 5.10
CA GLN A 28 5.44 2.53 4.64
C GLN A 28 5.85 3.24 3.36
N LEU A 29 4.93 3.54 2.45
CA LEU A 29 5.22 4.36 1.27
C LEU A 29 5.26 5.85 1.65
N GLU A 30 5.72 6.68 0.72
CA GLU A 30 5.67 8.14 0.83
C GLU A 30 4.30 8.68 1.27
N GLU A 31 4.31 9.82 1.98
CA GLU A 31 3.13 10.48 2.55
C GLU A 31 2.00 10.72 1.53
N ARG A 32 2.34 10.92 0.25
CA ARG A 32 1.35 11.13 -0.83
C ARG A 32 0.37 9.96 -0.99
N PHE A 33 0.75 8.74 -0.60
CA PHE A 33 -0.11 7.56 -0.63
C PHE A 33 -1.15 7.62 0.48
N GLU A 34 -0.73 7.97 1.70
CA GLU A 34 -1.64 8.19 2.84
C GLU A 34 -2.63 9.30 2.53
N GLN A 35 -2.15 10.43 2.01
CA GLN A 35 -3.01 11.54 1.57
C GLN A 35 -4.00 11.12 0.46
N ALA A 36 -3.60 10.21 -0.44
CA ALA A 36 -4.50 9.70 -1.48
C ALA A 36 -5.60 8.81 -0.89
N ILE A 37 -5.26 7.95 0.05
CA ILE A 37 -6.22 7.11 0.80
C ILE A 37 -7.21 7.99 1.54
N ASP A 38 -6.73 8.98 2.31
CA ASP A 38 -7.58 9.89 3.08
C ASP A 38 -8.55 10.65 2.16
N ARG A 39 -8.06 11.18 1.03
CA ARG A 39 -8.91 11.90 0.07
C ARG A 39 -9.97 11.00 -0.56
N ALA A 40 -9.61 9.78 -0.94
CA ALA A 40 -10.57 8.82 -1.49
C ALA A 40 -11.62 8.41 -0.43
N ALA A 41 -11.18 8.13 0.79
CA ALA A 41 -12.05 7.76 1.91
C ALA A 41 -13.02 8.90 2.31
N MET A 42 -12.55 10.14 2.35
CA MET A 42 -13.41 11.30 2.60
C MET A 42 -14.44 11.50 1.49
N LYS A 43 -14.06 11.29 0.22
CA LYS A 43 -14.96 11.47 -0.93
C LYS A 43 -16.14 10.50 -0.93
N VAL A 44 -15.91 9.25 -0.54
CA VAL A 44 -16.97 8.24 -0.44
C VAL A 44 -17.82 8.38 0.82
N ASN A 45 -17.55 9.41 1.63
CA ASN A 45 -18.27 9.71 2.85
C ASN A 45 -18.43 8.45 3.71
N ALA A 46 -17.33 7.71 3.91
CA ALA A 46 -17.27 6.59 4.82
C ALA A 46 -17.45 7.10 6.26
N LYS A 47 -18.69 7.50 6.58
CA LYS A 47 -19.11 8.04 7.88
C LYS A 47 -19.05 6.97 8.96
N ASP A 48 -19.06 5.71 8.57
CA ASP A 48 -18.72 4.59 9.43
C ASP A 48 -17.23 4.28 9.27
N ALA A 49 -16.44 4.60 10.30
CA ALA A 49 -15.03 4.25 10.38
C ALA A 49 -14.78 2.74 10.13
N ASP A 50 -15.78 1.90 10.39
CA ASP A 50 -15.77 0.47 10.09
C ASP A 50 -15.70 0.19 8.58
N ALA A 51 -16.39 0.98 7.74
CA ALA A 51 -16.31 0.84 6.28
C ALA A 51 -14.93 1.24 5.76
N TYR A 52 -14.28 2.24 6.37
CA TYR A 52 -12.89 2.59 6.03
C TYR A 52 -11.90 1.48 6.38
N LEU A 53 -12.05 0.89 7.57
CA LEU A 53 -11.19 -0.18 8.06
C LEU A 53 -11.41 -1.52 7.32
N ALA A 54 -12.62 -1.77 6.82
CA ALA A 54 -12.96 -3.00 6.10
C ALA A 54 -12.29 -3.11 4.72
N GLU A 55 -11.86 -1.99 4.13
CA GLU A 55 -11.33 -1.93 2.77
C GLU A 55 -9.80 -2.14 2.71
N TRP A 56 -9.18 -2.36 3.86
CA TRP A 56 -7.77 -2.73 3.94
C TRP A 56 -7.58 -4.19 3.54
N ARG A 57 -6.71 -4.42 2.56
CA ARG A 57 -6.38 -5.76 2.07
C ARG A 57 -4.88 -5.98 1.97
N LYS A 58 -4.47 -7.23 2.12
CA LYS A 58 -3.11 -7.68 1.80
C LYS A 58 -3.16 -8.38 0.45
N ALA A 59 -2.27 -8.00 -0.47
CA ALA A 59 -2.10 -8.76 -1.70
C ALA A 59 -1.57 -10.17 -1.41
N GLU A 60 -1.74 -11.06 -2.39
CA GLU A 60 -1.16 -12.40 -2.33
C GLU A 60 0.36 -12.30 -2.18
N PRO A 61 0.95 -12.93 -1.14
CA PRO A 61 2.38 -12.85 -0.94
C PRO A 61 3.15 -13.52 -2.06
N TYR A 62 4.32 -12.97 -2.39
CA TYR A 62 5.25 -13.58 -3.33
C TYR A 62 6.67 -13.59 -2.75
N SER A 63 7.45 -14.62 -3.06
CA SER A 63 8.77 -14.79 -2.46
C SER A 63 9.86 -14.11 -3.29
N VAL A 64 10.74 -13.37 -2.62
CA VAL A 64 11.90 -12.69 -3.23
C VAL A 64 13.17 -13.17 -2.52
N GLU A 65 14.27 -13.29 -3.26
CA GLU A 65 15.58 -13.63 -2.69
C GLU A 65 16.31 -12.36 -2.26
N GLY A 66 16.97 -12.41 -1.09
CA GLY A 66 17.75 -11.28 -0.56
C GLY A 66 17.42 -10.95 0.89
N ASP A 67 17.97 -9.81 1.34
CA ASP A 67 17.73 -9.25 2.66
C ASP A 67 16.35 -8.59 2.75
N ALA A 68 15.66 -8.76 3.89
CA ALA A 68 14.30 -8.27 4.04
C ALA A 68 14.21 -6.74 4.00
N SER A 69 15.22 -6.01 4.49
CA SER A 69 15.24 -4.55 4.50
C SER A 69 15.50 -3.98 3.11
N GLU A 70 16.45 -4.56 2.36
CA GLU A 70 16.75 -4.18 0.99
C GLU A 70 15.55 -4.44 0.05
N ILE A 71 14.90 -5.59 0.19
CA ILE A 71 13.69 -5.92 -0.59
C ILE A 71 12.56 -4.94 -0.26
N ALA A 72 12.34 -4.62 1.03
CA ALA A 72 11.27 -3.72 1.42
C ALA A 72 11.45 -2.30 0.84
N GLU A 73 12.68 -1.81 0.82
CA GLU A 73 13.01 -0.50 0.23
C GLU A 73 12.87 -0.51 -1.29
N ALA A 74 13.39 -1.54 -1.97
CA ALA A 74 13.28 -1.67 -3.42
C ALA A 74 11.82 -1.75 -3.90
N GLU A 75 10.98 -2.53 -3.20
CA GLU A 75 9.56 -2.63 -3.51
C GLU A 75 8.80 -1.34 -3.22
N ALA A 76 9.16 -0.63 -2.15
CA ALA A 76 8.58 0.68 -1.86
C ALA A 76 8.90 1.69 -2.97
N GLN A 77 10.16 1.77 -3.40
CA GLN A 77 10.59 2.64 -4.50
C GLN A 77 9.91 2.26 -5.83
N ARG A 78 9.76 0.95 -6.10
CA ARG A 78 9.02 0.49 -7.28
C ARG A 78 7.57 0.96 -7.26
N LEU A 79 6.86 0.80 -6.14
CA LEU A 79 5.48 1.26 -5.98
C LEU A 79 5.38 2.79 -6.08
N GLU A 80 6.32 3.52 -5.47
CA GLU A 80 6.40 4.97 -5.56
C GLU A 80 6.62 5.46 -7.00
N HIS A 81 7.36 4.72 -7.81
CA HIS A 81 7.53 5.04 -9.23
C HIS A 81 6.31 4.65 -10.06
N GLU A 82 5.70 3.48 -9.81
CA GLU A 82 4.54 2.97 -10.56
C GLU A 82 3.22 3.69 -10.26
N PHE A 83 3.09 4.25 -9.06
CA PHE A 83 1.95 5.04 -8.61
C PHE A 83 2.36 6.49 -8.49
N ASP A 84 2.63 7.07 -9.65
CA ASP A 84 2.91 8.49 -9.79
C ASP A 84 1.70 9.37 -9.42
N GLN A 85 1.90 10.69 -9.51
CA GLN A 85 0.87 11.64 -9.14
C GLN A 85 -0.40 11.52 -10.00
N GLU A 86 -0.29 11.18 -11.29
CA GLU A 86 -1.44 11.08 -12.18
C GLU A 86 -2.26 9.84 -11.87
N ARG A 87 -1.60 8.70 -11.64
CA ARG A 87 -2.27 7.46 -11.25
C ARG A 87 -2.95 7.58 -9.91
N LEU A 88 -2.32 8.19 -8.90
CA LEU A 88 -2.96 8.44 -7.61
C LEU A 88 -4.19 9.35 -7.75
N LYS A 89 -4.11 10.40 -8.58
CA LYS A 89 -5.29 11.25 -8.87
C LYS A 89 -6.43 10.46 -9.53
N ALA A 90 -6.11 9.56 -10.47
CA ALA A 90 -7.12 8.71 -11.10
C ALA A 90 -7.80 7.78 -10.08
N LEU A 91 -7.02 7.14 -9.20
CA LEU A 91 -7.56 6.32 -8.12
C LEU A 91 -8.45 7.14 -7.18
N ILE A 92 -8.02 8.32 -6.74
CA ILE A 92 -8.84 9.22 -5.91
C ILE A 92 -10.15 9.59 -6.62
N ALA A 93 -10.08 9.92 -7.92
CA ALA A 93 -11.25 10.26 -8.73
C ALA A 93 -12.22 9.08 -8.84
N ASN A 94 -11.72 7.84 -8.81
CA ASN A 94 -12.48 6.61 -8.83
C ASN A 94 -12.62 5.96 -7.43
N ASP A 95 -12.66 6.78 -6.38
CA ASP A 95 -12.97 6.32 -5.03
C ASP A 95 -11.99 5.27 -4.46
N GLY A 96 -10.77 5.22 -4.99
CA GLY A 96 -9.70 4.29 -4.61
C GLY A 96 -9.65 3.01 -5.42
N TRP A 97 -10.44 2.87 -6.49
CA TRP A 97 -10.48 1.70 -7.37
C TRP A 97 -9.75 1.94 -8.69
N ALA A 98 -9.07 0.92 -9.21
CA ALA A 98 -8.39 0.93 -10.51
C ALA A 98 -9.31 0.55 -11.68
#